data_AF-A0A656K111-F1
#
_entry.id   AF-A0A656K111-F1
#
_cell.length_a   1.000
_cell.length_b   1.000
_cell.length_c   1.000
_cell.angle_alpha   90.00
_cell.angle_beta   90.00
_cell.angle_gamma   90.00
#
_symmetry.space_group_name_H-M   'P 1'
#
loop_
_entity.id
_entity.type
_entity.pdbx_description
1 polymer ?
#
loop_
_entity_poly.entity_id
_entity_poly.type
_entity_poly.pdbx_seq_one_letter_code
_entity_poly.pdbx_strand_id
1 'polypeptide(L)'
;ERPLSRVSKIKRRADDLDPDDENKYSSRPVISLDICMGEALRTIEVNLTDRSAFQYPLLIGSEALKRFDALVDPSLKYAAGKPGCASVAQNAE
;
A
#
# COMPACT_ATOMS: atom_id res chain seq x y z
N GLU A 1 -7.71 -2.23 15.28
CA GLU A 1 -8.43 -2.11 13.99
C GLU A 1 -8.32 -0.67 13.49
N ARG A 2 -8.33 -0.43 12.16
CA ARG A 2 -8.23 0.92 11.57
C ARG A 2 -9.52 1.27 10.81
N PRO A 3 -9.94 2.55 10.80
CA PRO A 3 -11.16 2.95 10.11
C PRO A 3 -11.03 2.82 8.59
N LEU A 4 -12.13 2.50 7.92
CA LEU A 4 -12.21 2.43 6.47
C LEU A 4 -12.26 3.85 5.88
N SER A 5 -11.31 4.20 5.02
CA SER A 5 -11.26 5.51 4.35
C SER A 5 -12.18 5.57 3.14
N ARG A 6 -12.17 4.53 2.28
CA ARG A 6 -12.99 4.45 1.06
C ARG A 6 -13.08 3.02 0.52
N VAL A 7 -14.11 2.70 -0.27
CA VAL A 7 -14.16 1.49 -1.10
C VAL A 7 -13.80 1.84 -2.54
N SER A 8 -12.81 1.15 -3.11
CA SER A 8 -12.45 1.29 -4.54
C SER A 8 -13.02 0.14 -5.36
N LYS A 9 -13.62 0.44 -6.52
CA LYS A 9 -14.09 -0.56 -7.49
C LYS A 9 -13.00 -0.82 -8.52
N ILE A 10 -12.45 -2.04 -8.55
CA ILE A 10 -11.44 -2.45 -9.54
C ILE A 10 -12.06 -3.45 -10.51
N LYS A 11 -11.99 -3.17 -11.82
CA LYS A 11 -12.46 -4.08 -12.87
C LYS A 11 -11.73 -5.43 -12.77
N ARG A 12 -12.49 -6.53 -12.73
CA ARG A 12 -11.93 -7.89 -12.72
C ARG A 12 -11.28 -8.21 -14.08
N ARG A 13 -10.25 -9.07 -14.08
CA ARG A 13 -9.66 -9.58 -15.33
C ARG A 13 -10.64 -10.55 -15.99
N ALA A 14 -10.57 -10.68 -17.32
CA ALA A 14 -11.49 -11.52 -18.06
C ALA A 14 -11.40 -13.00 -17.65
N ASP A 15 -10.20 -13.46 -17.26
CA ASP A 15 -9.94 -14.84 -16.86
C ASP A 15 -10.47 -15.20 -15.45
N ASP A 16 -10.84 -14.19 -14.65
CA ASP A 16 -11.38 -14.35 -13.29
C ASP A 16 -12.92 -14.19 -13.23
N LEU A 17 -13.58 -14.15 -14.38
CA LEU A 17 -15.04 -14.02 -14.51
C LEU A 17 -15.65 -15.38 -14.84
N ASP A 18 -16.53 -15.88 -13.97
CA ASP A 18 -17.49 -16.89 -14.39
C ASP A 18 -18.39 -16.30 -15.50
N PRO A 19 -18.69 -17.05 -16.56
CA PRO A 19 -19.44 -16.54 -17.71
C PRO A 19 -20.87 -16.05 -17.34
N ASP A 20 -21.43 -16.52 -16.22
CA ASP A 20 -22.72 -16.10 -15.66
C ASP A 20 -22.61 -14.97 -14.60
N ASP A 21 -21.41 -14.49 -14.30
CA ASP A 21 -21.19 -13.50 -13.24
C ASP A 21 -21.19 -12.06 -13.78
N GLU A 22 -22.32 -11.38 -13.61
CA GLU A 22 -22.54 -9.96 -13.97
C GLU A 22 -21.62 -8.98 -13.20
N ASN A 23 -20.96 -9.41 -12.13
CA ASN A 23 -20.35 -8.51 -11.14
C ASN A 23 -18.93 -8.06 -11.54
N LYS A 24 -18.77 -7.31 -12.63
CA LYS A 24 -17.46 -7.00 -13.27
C LYS A 24 -16.43 -6.24 -12.41
N TYR A 25 -16.74 -5.91 -11.16
CA TYR A 25 -15.91 -5.09 -10.27
C TYR A 25 -15.70 -5.76 -8.90
N SER A 26 -14.45 -5.81 -8.44
CA SER A 26 -14.09 -6.15 -7.06
C SER A 26 -14.07 -4.88 -6.19
N SER A 27 -14.79 -4.90 -5.08
CA SER A 27 -14.74 -3.84 -4.06
C SER A 27 -13.54 -4.08 -3.15
N ARG A 28 -12.64 -3.12 -3.06
CA ARG A 28 -11.43 -3.22 -2.25
C ARG A 28 -11.40 -2.13 -1.18
N PRO A 29 -11.32 -2.49 0.10
CA PRO A 29 -11.26 -1.51 1.17
C PRO A 29 -9.93 -0.74 1.09
N VAL A 30 -10.00 0.57 1.30
CA VAL A 30 -8.85 1.46 1.40
C VAL A 30 -8.81 2.01 2.82
N ILE A 31 -7.65 1.90 3.45
CA ILE A 31 -7.42 2.41 4.81
C ILE A 31 -6.26 3.41 4.79
N SER A 32 -6.24 4.32 5.74
CA SER A 32 -5.05 5.14 6.04
C SER A 32 -4.12 4.35 6.95
N LEU A 33 -2.85 4.20 6.55
CA LEU A 33 -1.83 3.50 7.30
C LEU A 33 -0.56 4.35 7.42
N ASP A 34 -0.03 4.43 8.64
CA ASP A 34 1.27 5.04 8.90
C ASP A 34 2.37 4.05 8.54
N ILE A 35 3.21 4.42 7.58
CA ILE A 35 4.33 3.59 7.11
C ILE A 35 5.63 4.28 7.46
N CYS A 36 6.51 3.53 8.13
CA CYS A 36 7.88 3.93 8.42
C CYS A 36 8.83 3.31 7.40
N MET A 37 9.63 4.14 6.74
CA MET A 37 10.69 3.71 5.81
C MET A 37 11.96 4.51 6.07
N GLY A 38 13.03 3.84 6.50
CA GLY A 38 14.21 4.53 7.04
C GLY A 38 13.80 5.40 8.22
N GLU A 39 14.04 6.71 8.14
CA GLU A 39 13.62 7.68 9.16
C GLU A 39 12.30 8.41 8.83
N ALA A 40 11.72 8.15 7.65
CA ALA A 40 10.51 8.83 7.22
C ALA A 40 9.24 8.09 7.67
N LEU A 41 8.41 8.77 8.45
CA LEU A 41 7.06 8.32 8.81
C LEU A 41 6.03 9.09 7.98
N ARG A 42 5.22 8.39 7.17
CA ARG A 42 4.15 9.01 6.38
C ARG A 42 2.86 8.21 6.47
N THR A 43 1.75 8.92 6.63
CA THR A 43 0.41 8.34 6.46
C THR A 43 0.06 8.27 4.98
N ILE A 44 -0.20 7.07 4.48
CA ILE A 44 -0.60 6.84 3.10
C ILE A 44 -1.89 6.02 3.01
N GLU A 45 -2.60 6.15 1.90
CA GLU A 45 -3.74 5.28 1.59
C GLU A 45 -3.25 3.92 1.07
N VAL A 46 -3.71 2.84 1.70
CA VAL A 46 -3.37 1.47 1.34
C VAL A 46 -4.62 0.72 0.93
N ASN A 47 -4.56 0.08 -0.24
CA ASN A 47 -5.60 -0.82 -0.70
C ASN A 47 -5.39 -2.22 -0.10
N LEU A 48 -6.38 -2.71 0.62
CA LEU A 48 -6.36 -4.06 1.18
C LEU A 48 -6.77 -5.06 0.09
N THR A 49 -5.89 -6.02 -0.13
CA THR A 49 -6.01 -7.07 -1.13
C THR A 49 -5.31 -8.31 -0.58
N ASP A 50 -5.89 -9.49 -0.76
CA ASP A 50 -5.16 -10.73 -0.51
C ASP A 50 -4.02 -10.89 -1.54
N ARG A 51 -2.79 -10.92 -1.04
CA ARG A 51 -1.57 -11.10 -1.83
C ARG A 51 -0.74 -12.30 -1.38
N SER A 52 -1.36 -13.26 -0.69
CA SER A 52 -0.70 -14.50 -0.23
C SER A 52 0.05 -15.26 -1.35
N ALA A 53 -0.43 -15.16 -2.59
CA ALA A 53 0.22 -15.78 -3.76
C ALA A 53 1.41 -14.98 -4.35
N PHE A 54 1.77 -13.82 -3.79
CA PHE A 54 2.82 -12.94 -4.32
C PHE A 54 4.04 -12.87 -3.40
N GLN A 55 5.23 -12.66 -3.98
CA GLN A 55 6.47 -12.55 -3.20
C GLN A 55 6.53 -11.31 -2.30
N TYR A 56 5.83 -10.23 -2.67
CA TYR A 56 5.83 -8.96 -1.94
C TYR A 56 4.43 -8.66 -1.39
N PRO A 57 4.25 -8.57 -0.05
CA PRO A 57 2.95 -8.36 0.56
C PRO A 57 2.43 -6.93 0.36
N LEU A 58 3.34 -5.96 0.21
CA LEU A 58 3.02 -4.55 -0.01
C LEU A 58 3.62 -4.08 -1.34
N LEU A 59 2.84 -3.30 -2.09
CA LEU A 59 3.29 -2.63 -3.31
C LEU A 59 3.09 -1.13 -3.11
N ILE A 60 4.16 -0.37 -3.31
CA ILE A 60 4.18 1.08 -3.15
C ILE A 60 4.10 1.70 -4.54
N GLY A 61 3.00 2.38 -4.82
CA GLY A 61 2.79 3.09 -6.08
C GLY A 61 3.43 4.49 -6.09
N SER A 62 3.38 5.16 -7.24
CA SER A 62 3.91 6.51 -7.44
C SER A 62 3.37 7.54 -6.45
N GLU A 63 2.07 7.51 -6.13
CA GLU A 63 1.47 8.44 -5.17
C GLU A 63 2.03 8.31 -3.76
N ALA A 64 2.37 7.09 -3.34
CA ALA A 64 3.04 6.89 -2.06
C ALA A 64 4.50 7.36 -2.13
N LEU A 65 5.24 7.03 -3.21
CA LEU A 65 6.63 7.46 -3.40
C LEU A 65 6.79 8.99 -3.35
N LYS A 66 5.86 9.74 -3.96
CA LYS A 66 5.83 11.20 -3.89
C LYS A 66 5.69 11.73 -2.45
N ARG A 67 4.88 11.07 -1.62
CA ARG A 67 4.71 11.47 -0.20
C ARG A 67 5.97 11.21 0.64
N PHE A 68 6.77 10.24 0.25
CA PHE A 68 8.05 9.94 0.87
C PHE A 68 9.22 10.76 0.31
N ASP A 69 8.99 11.57 -0.73
CA ASP A 69 10.05 12.24 -1.50
C ASP A 69 11.17 11.26 -1.90
N ALA A 70 10.76 10.06 -2.33
CA ALA A 70 11.65 8.92 -2.51
C ALA A 70 12.11 8.78 -3.97
N LEU A 71 13.39 8.48 -4.15
CA LEU A 71 13.99 8.04 -5.41
C LEU A 71 14.15 6.51 -5.41
N VAL A 72 13.83 5.86 -6.53
CA VAL A 72 13.97 4.41 -6.69
C VAL A 72 15.16 4.09 -7.58
N ASP A 73 16.18 3.44 -7.01
CA ASP A 73 17.28 2.83 -7.75
C ASP A 73 17.05 1.31 -7.85
N PRO A 74 16.81 0.76 -9.06
CA PRO A 74 16.53 -0.67 -9.23
C PRO A 74 17.74 -1.58 -9.01
N SER A 75 18.95 -1.03 -8.96
CA SER A 75 20.19 -1.79 -8.69
C SER A 75 20.37 -2.10 -7.20
N LEU A 76 19.67 -1.38 -6.32
CA LEU A 76 19.80 -1.49 -4.88
C LEU A 76 18.62 -2.22 -4.25
N LYS A 77 18.89 -2.98 -3.18
CA LYS A 77 17.88 -3.62 -2.33
C LYS A 77 18.15 -3.24 -0.89
N TYR A 78 17.08 -3.01 -0.12
CA TYR A 78 17.17 -2.61 1.30
C TYR A 78 17.97 -1.33 1.56
N ALA A 79 17.99 -0.39 0.61
CA ALA A 79 18.76 0.85 0.68
C ALA A 79 18.37 1.75 1.88
N ALA A 80 17.09 1.74 2.28
CA ALA A 80 16.60 2.50 3.43
C ALA A 80 16.96 1.87 4.80
N GLY A 81 17.59 0.69 4.81
CA GLY A 81 17.98 0.01 6.04
C GLY A 81 16.80 -0.41 6.92
N LYS A 82 17.02 -0.40 8.24
CA LYS A 82 16.00 -0.73 9.23
C LYS A 82 15.14 0.52 9.53
N PRO A 83 13.83 0.36 9.74
CA PRO A 83 12.96 1.48 10.12
C PRO A 83 13.39 2.09 11.46
N GLY A 84 13.62 3.40 11.47
CA GLY A 84 14.10 4.19 12.61
C GLY A 84 13.07 5.18 13.18
N CYS A 85 11.81 5.15 12.73
CA CYS A 85 10.80 6.15 13.10
C CYS A 85 10.33 6.12 14.57
N ALA A 86 10.94 5.29 15.43
CA ALA A 86 10.61 5.22 16.85
C ALA A 86 10.81 6.57 17.59
N SER A 87 11.73 7.43 17.11
CA SER A 87 11.94 8.79 17.61
C SER A 87 10.96 9.82 17.02
N VAL A 88 10.38 9.55 15.85
CA VAL A 88 9.46 10.47 15.16
C VAL A 88 8.05 10.41 15.75
N ALA A 89 7.62 9.23 16.22
CA ALA A 89 6.33 9.05 16.88
C ALA A 89 6.19 9.81 18.21
N GLN A 90 7.29 10.24 18.83
CA GLN A 90 7.29 10.97 20.10
C GLN A 90 7.13 12.49 19.95
N ASN A 91 7.22 13.04 18.73
CA ASN A 91 7.20 14.49 18.48
C ASN A 91 5.96 14.96 17.69
N ALA A 92 4.94 14.10 17.56
CA ALA A 92 3.69 14.40 16.86
C ALA A 92 2.49 14.44 17.83
N GLU A 93 2.70 15.05 19.00
CA GLU A 93 1.65 15.43 19.96
C GLU A 93 1.41 16.94 19.91
#